data_AF-A0A811LNS9-F1
#
_entry.id   AF-A0A811LNS9-F1
#
_cell.length_a   1.000
_cell.length_b   1.000
_cell.length_c   1.000
_cell.angle_alpha   90.00
_cell.angle_beta   90.00
_cell.angle_gamma   90.00
#
_symmetry.space_group_name_H-M   'P 1'
#
loop_
_entity.id
_entity.type
_entity.pdbx_description
1 polymer ?
#
loop_
_entity_poly.entity_id
_entity_poly.type
_entity_poly.pdbx_seq_one_letter_code
_entity_poly.pdbx_strand_id
1 'polypeptide(L)'
;MSDVPKVYEVEAILKDRVVKGEKEYFVKWKGFDSKDNTWEPIDSLFQCQRLLKVYKLKKEEEKEREREKKEKDRDEEEEKREKQRAKVKKMVESPSTSIRHHPLVTQ
;
A
#
# COMPACT_ATOMS: atom_id res chain seq x y z
N MET A 1 32.32 -34.31 -15.29
CA MET A 1 31.29 -33.58 -16.06
C MET A 1 30.92 -32.34 -15.27
N SER A 2 31.16 -31.16 -15.82
CA SER A 2 30.72 -29.89 -15.21
C SER A 2 29.22 -29.73 -15.45
N ASP A 3 28.46 -29.51 -14.39
CA ASP A 3 27.02 -29.22 -14.47
C ASP A 3 26.82 -27.90 -15.20
N VAL A 4 26.21 -27.94 -16.39
CA VAL A 4 25.88 -26.74 -17.16
C VAL A 4 24.56 -26.19 -16.62
N PRO A 5 24.49 -24.92 -16.21
CA PRO A 5 23.26 -24.34 -15.70
C PRO A 5 22.16 -24.41 -16.77
N LYS A 6 21.01 -24.95 -16.36
CA LYS A 6 19.85 -25.11 -17.25
C LYS A 6 19.15 -23.76 -17.40
N VAL A 7 18.87 -23.38 -18.65
CA VAL A 7 18.13 -22.16 -18.99
C VAL A 7 16.70 -22.53 -19.33
N TYR A 8 15.73 -21.85 -18.73
CA TYR A 8 14.30 -22.06 -18.93
C TYR A 8 13.63 -20.77 -19.42
N GLU A 9 12.56 -20.90 -20.21
CA GLU A 9 11.83 -19.73 -20.73
C GLU A 9 10.89 -19.16 -19.66
N VAL A 10 11.00 -17.86 -19.41
CA VAL A 10 10.15 -17.13 -18.46
C VAL A 10 8.91 -16.59 -19.17
N GLU A 11 7.74 -16.88 -18.60
CA GLU A 11 6.45 -16.35 -19.06
C GLU A 11 6.16 -14.98 -18.44
N ALA A 12 6.33 -14.85 -17.11
CA ALA A 12 6.04 -13.61 -16.39
C ALA A 12 6.82 -13.50 -15.07
N ILE A 13 6.97 -12.26 -14.60
CA ILE A 13 7.46 -11.96 -13.25
C ILE A 13 6.27 -11.48 -12.42
N LEU A 14 6.02 -12.16 -11.31
CA LEU A 14 4.80 -11.99 -10.53
C LEU A 14 5.03 -11.17 -9.27
N LYS A 15 6.18 -11.38 -8.60
CA LYS A 15 6.52 -10.74 -7.32
C LYS A 15 8.02 -10.46 -7.26
N ASP A 16 8.41 -9.55 -6.37
CA ASP A 16 9.79 -9.37 -5.94
C ASP A 16 9.86 -9.32 -4.41
N ARG A 17 11.01 -9.72 -3.88
CA ARG A 17 11.37 -9.60 -2.47
C ARG A 17 12.84 -9.26 -2.33
N VAL A 18 13.23 -8.81 -1.14
CA VAL A 18 14.62 -8.63 -0.76
C VAL A 18 14.91 -9.58 0.39
N VAL A 19 15.86 -10.49 0.19
CA VAL A 19 16.32 -11.46 1.20
C VAL A 19 17.82 -11.27 1.37
N LYS A 20 18.28 -11.00 2.60
CA LYS A 20 19.70 -10.77 2.91
C LYS A 20 20.38 -9.69 2.04
N GLY A 21 19.62 -8.67 1.60
CA GLY A 21 20.12 -7.60 0.73
C GLY A 21 20.08 -7.93 -0.77
N GLU A 22 19.77 -9.17 -1.13
CA GLU A 22 19.66 -9.60 -2.52
C GLU A 22 18.21 -9.57 -3.00
N LYS A 23 18.04 -9.17 -4.26
CA LYS A 23 16.72 -9.06 -4.87
C LYS A 23 16.37 -10.34 -5.61
N GLU A 24 15.26 -10.93 -5.19
CA GLU A 24 14.72 -12.13 -5.81
C GLU A 24 13.37 -11.83 -6.45
N TYR A 25 13.05 -12.57 -7.50
CA TYR A 25 11.84 -12.43 -8.28
C TYR A 25 11.10 -13.75 -8.35
N PHE A 26 9.78 -13.71 -8.17
CA PHE A 26 8.93 -14.88 -8.31
C PHE A 26 8.52 -15.05 -9.77
N VAL A 27 8.99 -16.12 -10.38
CA VAL A 27 8.97 -16.34 -11.83
C VAL A 27 7.88 -17.33 -12.19
N LYS A 28 7.07 -16.99 -13.19
CA LYS A 28 6.20 -17.94 -13.89
C LYS A 28 6.97 -18.53 -15.07
N TRP A 29 7.21 -19.82 -15.03
CA TRP A 29 7.85 -20.56 -16.11
C TRP A 29 6.86 -20.91 -17.21
N LYS A 30 7.28 -20.76 -18.47
CA LYS A 30 6.42 -21.04 -19.62
C LYS A 30 6.19 -22.54 -19.76
N GLY A 31 4.92 -22.94 -19.90
CA GLY A 31 4.54 -24.35 -20.05
C GLY A 31 4.52 -25.16 -18.75
N PHE A 32 4.82 -24.54 -17.61
CA PHE A 32 4.71 -25.15 -16.28
C PHE A 32 3.50 -24.59 -15.51
N ASP A 33 3.09 -25.26 -14.44
CA ASP A 33 2.00 -24.78 -13.60
C ASP A 33 2.50 -23.67 -12.66
N SER A 34 1.57 -22.89 -12.12
CA SER A 34 1.89 -21.86 -11.11
C SER A 34 2.49 -22.43 -9.82
N LYS A 35 2.36 -23.75 -9.60
CA LYS A 35 2.96 -24.48 -8.48
C LYS A 35 4.49 -24.63 -8.65
N ASP A 36 4.97 -24.63 -9.89
CA ASP A 36 6.39 -24.77 -10.22
C ASP A 36 7.12 -23.41 -10.20
N ASN A 37 6.41 -22.32 -9.90
CA ASN A 37 7.01 -21.00 -9.81
C ASN A 37 8.07 -20.96 -8.70
N THR A 38 9.22 -20.39 -9.01
CA THR A 38 10.36 -20.30 -8.09
C THR A 38 10.78 -18.86 -7.85
N TRP A 39 11.56 -18.64 -6.78
CA TRP A 39 12.23 -17.38 -6.52
C TRP A 39 13.62 -17.43 -7.13
N GLU A 40 13.84 -16.63 -8.17
CA GLU A 40 15.13 -16.55 -8.86
C GLU A 40 15.85 -15.25 -8.46
N PRO A 41 17.17 -15.30 -8.22
CA PRO A 41 17.95 -14.09 -7.98
C PRO A 41 17.98 -13.22 -9.24
N ILE A 42 18.16 -11.91 -9.06
CA ILE A 42 18.25 -10.96 -10.17
C ILE A 42 19.30 -11.35 -11.22
N ASP A 43 20.39 -11.97 -10.78
CA ASP A 43 21.49 -12.41 -11.64
C ASP A 43 21.08 -13.55 -12.58
N SER A 44 20.18 -14.45 -12.15
CA SER A 44 19.64 -15.53 -13.01
C SER A 44 18.69 -15.01 -14.10
N LEU A 45 18.15 -13.79 -13.95
CA LEU A 45 17.15 -13.21 -14.86
C LEU A 45 17.75 -12.23 -15.89
N PHE A 46 19.06 -12.32 -16.16
CA PHE A 46 19.77 -11.45 -17.10
C PHE A 46 19.19 -11.47 -18.52
N GLN A 47 18.60 -12.57 -18.98
CA GLN A 47 17.94 -12.67 -20.29
C GLN A 47 16.51 -12.12 -20.30
N CYS A 48 15.94 -11.82 -19.13
CA CYS A 48 14.55 -11.42 -18.95
C CYS A 48 14.39 -9.93 -18.61
N GLN A 49 15.36 -9.09 -18.99
CA GLN A 49 15.37 -7.64 -18.73
C GLN A 49 14.08 -6.95 -19.18
N ARG A 50 13.50 -7.37 -20.31
CA ARG A 50 12.22 -6.84 -20.81
C ARG A 50 11.10 -7.08 -19.81
N LEU A 51 10.93 -8.32 -19.33
CA LEU A 51 9.89 -8.68 -18.37
C LEU A 51 10.11 -7.99 -17.02
N LEU A 52 11.37 -7.89 -16.57
CA LEU A 52 11.74 -7.13 -15.37
C LEU A 52 11.33 -5.67 -15.47
N LYS A 53 11.55 -5.03 -16.62
CA LYS A 53 11.17 -3.63 -16.85
C LYS A 53 9.66 -3.44 -16.78
N VAL A 54 8.89 -4.29 -17.48
CA VAL A 54 7.42 -4.24 -17.44
C VAL A 54 6.90 -4.43 -16.01
N TYR A 55 7.43 -5.42 -15.29
CA TYR A 55 7.05 -5.66 -13.90
C TYR A 55 7.34 -4.44 -13.01
N LYS A 56 8.53 -3.86 -13.10
CA LYS A 56 8.93 -2.70 -12.31
C LYS A 56 8.05 -1.48 -12.59
N LEU A 57 7.75 -1.20 -13.85
CA LEU A 57 6.88 -0.09 -14.24
C LEU A 57 5.48 -0.25 -13.65
N LYS A 58 4.87 -1.43 -13.83
CA LYS A 58 3.55 -1.72 -13.25
C LYS A 58 3.53 -1.57 -11.73
N LYS A 59 4.59 -2.03 -11.06
CA LYS A 59 4.73 -1.92 -9.60
C LYS A 59 4.86 -0.46 -9.13
N GLU A 60 5.59 0.37 -9.85
CA GLU A 60 5.70 1.80 -9.50
C GLU A 60 4.38 2.55 -9.74
N GLU A 61 3.67 2.28 -10.85
CA GLU A 61 2.33 2.84 -11.08
C GLU A 61 1.32 2.45 -9.99
N GLU A 62 1.36 1.21 -9.50
CA GLU A 62 0.50 0.76 -8.41
C GLU A 62 0.82 1.48 -7.10
N LYS A 63 2.10 1.65 -6.77
CA LYS A 63 2.53 2.43 -5.60
C LYS A 63 2.12 3.89 -5.69
N GLU A 64 2.18 4.49 -6.88
CA GLU A 64 1.75 5.88 -7.09
C GLU A 64 0.25 6.02 -6.83
N ARG A 65 -0.58 5.16 -7.43
CA ARG A 65 -2.03 5.12 -7.16
C ARG A 65 -2.35 4.92 -5.68
N GLU A 66 -1.60 4.08 -4.98
CA GLU A 66 -1.77 3.91 -3.53
C GLU A 66 -1.41 5.16 -2.73
N ARG A 67 -0.38 5.91 -3.14
CA ARG A 67 -0.01 7.18 -2.50
C ARG A 67 -1.07 8.24 -2.71
N GLU A 68 -1.56 8.40 -3.93
CA GLU A 68 -2.64 9.33 -4.26
C GLU A 68 -3.92 9.02 -3.45
N LYS A 69 -4.27 7.74 -3.34
CA LYS A 69 -5.43 7.32 -2.54
C LYS A 69 -5.25 7.68 -1.06
N LYS A 70 -4.07 7.39 -0.47
CA LYS A 70 -3.77 7.72 0.93
C LYS A 70 -3.78 9.22 1.19
N GLU A 71 -3.33 10.02 0.23
CA GLU A 71 -3.39 11.48 0.30
C GLU A 71 -4.83 11.97 0.31
N LYS A 72 -5.66 11.50 -0.64
CA LYS A 72 -7.08 11.84 -0.68
C LYS A 72 -7.81 11.43 0.60
N ASP A 73 -7.56 10.23 1.11
CA ASP A 73 -8.18 9.73 2.34
C ASP A 73 -7.80 10.62 3.55
N ARG A 74 -6.55 11.10 3.60
CA ARG A 74 -6.06 12.02 4.65
C ARG A 74 -6.74 13.38 4.57
N ASP A 75 -6.83 13.97 3.38
CA ASP A 75 -7.44 15.28 3.17
C ASP A 75 -8.95 15.25 3.49
N GLU A 76 -9.64 14.15 3.13
CA GLU A 76 -11.05 13.93 3.53
C GLU A 76 -11.23 13.79 5.05
N GLU A 77 -10.28 13.16 5.75
CA GLU A 77 -10.32 13.04 7.21
C GLU A 77 -10.10 14.40 7.89
N GLU A 78 -9.17 15.20 7.38
CA GLU A 78 -8.90 16.55 7.88
C GLU A 78 -10.12 17.47 7.71
N GLU A 79 -10.78 17.45 6.55
CA GLU A 79 -12.01 18.22 6.31
C GLU A 79 -13.14 17.82 7.28
N LYS A 80 -13.31 16.51 7.54
CA LYS A 80 -14.29 16.02 8.51
C LYS A 80 -13.98 16.51 9.92
N ARG A 81 -12.71 16.46 10.34
CA ARG A 81 -12.26 16.95 11.66
C ARG A 81 -12.49 18.46 11.80
N GLU A 82 -12.23 19.24 10.76
CA GLU A 82 -12.47 20.69 10.78
C GLU A 82 -13.96 21.01 10.91
N LYS A 83 -14.82 20.36 10.10
CA LYS A 83 -16.29 20.50 10.19
C LYS A 83 -16.81 20.14 11.58
N GLN A 84 -16.30 19.06 12.18
CA GLN A 84 -16.67 18.65 13.53
C GLN A 84 -16.25 19.71 14.57
N ARG A 85 -15.02 20.22 14.47
CA ARG A 85 -14.52 21.29 15.37
C ARG A 85 -15.36 22.57 15.24
N ALA A 86 -15.71 22.97 14.02
CA ALA A 86 -16.56 24.14 13.79
C ALA A 86 -17.96 23.94 14.40
N LYS A 87 -18.54 22.73 14.29
CA LYS A 87 -19.82 22.38 14.92
C LYS A 87 -19.76 22.46 16.45
N VAL A 88 -18.69 21.94 17.06
CA VAL A 88 -18.48 22.01 18.52
C VAL A 88 -18.36 23.46 18.98
N LYS A 89 -17.57 24.30 18.29
CA LYS A 89 -17.45 25.73 18.62
C LYS A 89 -18.81 26.44 18.62
N LYS A 90 -19.63 26.22 17.59
CA LYS A 90 -20.99 26.79 17.50
C LYS A 90 -21.91 26.33 18.65
N MET A 91 -21.78 25.10 19.14
CA MET A 91 -22.56 24.60 20.28
C MET A 91 -22.14 25.26 21.60
N VAL A 92 -20.84 25.50 21.80
CA VAL A 92 -20.30 26.10 23.03
C VAL A 92 -20.59 27.60 23.11
N GLU A 93 -20.60 28.30 21.98
CA GLU A 93 -20.89 29.74 21.90
C GLU A 93 -22.40 30.08 21.95
N SER A 94 -23.28 29.07 21.90
CA SER A 94 -24.73 29.31 21.95
C SER A 94 -25.17 29.66 23.40
N PRO A 95 -25.96 30.74 23.61
CA PRO A 95 -26.35 31.20 24.96
C PRO A 95 -27.23 30.21 25.76
N SER A 96 -27.69 29.12 25.15
CA SER A 96 -28.62 28.19 25.77
C SER A 96 -27.90 27.03 26.48
N THR A 97 -27.23 27.34 27.58
CA THR A 97 -27.02 26.35 28.65
C THR A 97 -27.83 26.82 29.85
N SER A 98 -29.16 26.67 29.76
CA SER A 98 -30.08 27.02 30.86
C SER A 98 -29.95 25.99 31.98
N ILE A 99 -28.97 26.20 32.87
CA ILE A 99 -28.90 25.50 34.15
C ILE A 99 -29.87 26.21 35.09
N ARG A 100 -31.09 25.67 35.22
CA ARG A 100 -32.07 26.15 36.21
C ARG A 100 -31.49 25.98 37.60
N HIS A 101 -31.08 27.08 38.23
CA HIS A 101 -30.73 27.08 39.65
C HIS A 101 -32.04 27.06 40.45
N HIS A 102 -32.29 25.97 41.18
CA HIS A 102 -33.33 25.97 42.21
C HIS A 102 -32.80 26.75 43.43
N PRO A 103 -33.52 27.76 43.92
CA PRO A 103 -33.08 28.55 45.05
C PRO A 103 -33.05 27.68 46.31
N LEU A 104 -31.95 27.78 47.07
CA LEU A 104 -31.83 27.17 48.39
C LEU A 104 -32.85 27.82 49.32
N VAL A 105 -33.77 27.00 49.83
CA VAL A 105 -34.68 27.38 50.91
C VAL A 105 -33.86 27.36 52.21
N THR A 106 -33.62 28.53 52.78
CA THR A 106 -32.99 28.70 54.10
C THR A 106 -34.07 28.75 55.17
N GLN A 107 -33.93 27.94 56.23
CA GLN A 107 -34.65 28.09 57.50
C GLN A 107 -33.83 28.93 58.48
#